data_AF-A0AAJ6CKD2-F1
#
_entry.id   AF-A0AAJ6CKD2-F1
#
_cell.length_a   1.000
_cell.length_b   1.000
_cell.length_c   1.000
_cell.angle_alpha   90.00
_cell.angle_beta   90.00
_cell.angle_gamma   90.00
#
_symmetry.space_group_name_H-M   'P 1'
#
loop_
_entity.id
_entity.type
_entity.pdbx_description
1 polymer ?
#
loop_
_entity_poly.entity_id
_entity_poly.type
_entity_poly.pdbx_seq_one_letter_code
_entity_poly.pdbx_strand_id
1 'polypeptide(L)'
;MKLSLNVLVGAFVTVAGVSAFKLDLSLAGKSLTDIPSDKRANALLNDFDRWISRRPLLNESNAPLQKRGDSGSASIEDALGDVIIDVKIGSEKKKVSIIVDIGSPSTIVKDSFYQPNESSSASDPLGAFTVSYLSGEKANGPLITDDFSIGELIAKSFPIGMLSKKYYSIVLDDKIGGILGMMYPGLAQNKWYNSLPKKTDLITNLRDQRVIDNRKWQMTIGEGGKLIVGEHDDSLAEGGLTEVFNAGITQNHVGMKGRFNGGFPVVFHFDTGTHGIITTTSNARKIFSDIGAEVKEVDSGNIIGLVDCKNPPTLKFSDALGHLEVEIPKEDITGNEYHGKCLLPIVGSFKIGIHGALMFEPHGFVLGQSFLRHITFAVDFDRPFRIKVGKRKSN
;
A
#
# COMPACT_ATOMS: atom_id res chain seq x y z
N MET A 1 47.91 -53.74 0.93
CA MET A 1 46.50 -53.58 1.32
C MET A 1 46.30 -52.10 1.64
N LYS A 2 45.79 -51.32 0.66
CA LYS A 2 45.66 -49.86 0.74
C LYS A 2 44.24 -49.51 1.18
N LEU A 3 44.08 -48.80 2.30
CA LEU A 3 42.81 -48.19 2.69
C LEU A 3 42.54 -46.98 1.78
N SER A 4 41.41 -46.99 1.09
CA SER A 4 40.87 -45.86 0.34
C SER A 4 40.10 -44.93 1.28
N LEU A 5 40.58 -43.70 1.42
CA LEU A 5 39.88 -42.60 2.09
C LEU A 5 38.92 -41.96 1.09
N ASN A 6 37.63 -42.29 1.14
CA ASN A 6 36.60 -41.54 0.41
C ASN A 6 36.27 -40.27 1.20
N VAL A 7 36.87 -39.15 0.81
CA VAL A 7 36.50 -37.81 1.29
C VAL A 7 35.24 -37.38 0.55
N LEU A 8 34.14 -37.31 1.29
CA LEU A 8 32.88 -36.71 0.88
C LEU A 8 33.10 -35.21 0.68
N VAL A 9 33.21 -34.76 -0.57
CA VAL A 9 33.20 -33.32 -0.91
C VAL A 9 31.75 -32.86 -0.82
N GLY A 10 31.37 -32.34 0.34
CA GLY A 10 30.14 -31.57 0.49
C GLY A 10 30.29 -30.24 -0.24
N ALA A 11 29.53 -30.06 -1.31
CA ALA A 11 29.38 -28.76 -1.96
C ALA A 11 28.64 -27.82 -0.99
N PHE A 12 29.40 -27.04 -0.22
CA PHE A 12 28.87 -25.82 0.38
C PHE A 12 28.61 -24.83 -0.76
N VAL A 13 27.37 -24.81 -1.25
CA VAL A 13 26.88 -23.65 -1.99
C VAL A 13 26.75 -22.53 -0.96
N THR A 14 27.80 -21.71 -0.85
CA THR A 14 27.66 -20.36 -0.29
C THR A 14 26.69 -19.62 -1.20
N VAL A 15 25.41 -19.58 -0.81
CA VAL A 15 24.48 -18.59 -1.35
C VAL A 15 25.05 -17.25 -0.88
N ALA A 16 25.74 -16.54 -1.77
CA ALA A 16 26.08 -15.15 -1.52
C ALA A 16 24.74 -14.42 -1.34
N GLY A 17 24.46 -13.98 -0.11
CA GLY A 17 23.32 -13.13 0.17
C GLY A 17 23.39 -11.92 -0.75
N VAL A 18 22.27 -11.58 -1.36
CA VAL A 18 22.17 -10.33 -2.13
C VAL A 18 22.08 -9.21 -1.10
N SER A 19 23.06 -8.31 -1.06
CA SER A 19 23.07 -7.23 -0.05
C SER A 19 21.85 -6.31 -0.21
N ALA A 20 21.42 -6.09 -1.46
CA ALA A 20 20.17 -5.41 -1.80
C ALA A 20 19.63 -5.83 -3.17
N PHE A 21 18.31 -5.84 -3.29
CA PHE A 21 17.63 -5.96 -4.57
C PHE A 21 16.87 -4.67 -4.88
N LYS A 22 17.01 -4.20 -6.13
CA LYS A 22 16.28 -3.04 -6.65
C LYS A 22 15.30 -3.56 -7.71
N LEU A 23 14.02 -3.36 -7.45
CA LEU A 23 12.97 -3.60 -8.44
C LEU A 23 12.60 -2.26 -9.07
N ASP A 24 12.83 -2.13 -10.38
CA ASP A 24 12.25 -1.02 -11.14
C ASP A 24 10.74 -1.23 -11.17
N LEU A 25 9.99 -0.24 -10.70
CA LEU A 25 8.53 -0.22 -10.79
C LEU A 25 8.08 0.16 -12.21
N SER A 26 8.83 -0.20 -13.26
CA SER A 26 8.60 0.25 -14.65
C SER A 26 7.35 -0.34 -15.30
N LEU A 27 6.84 -1.48 -14.83
CA LEU A 27 5.50 -2.01 -15.17
C LEU A 27 4.41 -1.62 -14.16
N ALA A 28 4.78 -0.82 -13.16
CA ALA A 28 4.34 -0.96 -11.78
C ALA A 28 4.12 0.40 -11.08
N GLY A 29 4.44 1.48 -11.78
CA GLY A 29 4.48 2.86 -11.28
C GLY A 29 3.52 3.78 -12.01
N LYS A 30 2.38 3.27 -12.53
CA LYS A 30 1.30 4.12 -13.03
C LYS A 30 0.67 4.88 -11.86
N SER A 31 1.28 6.01 -11.52
CA SER A 31 0.79 6.97 -10.54
C SER A 31 -0.44 7.71 -11.07
N LEU A 32 -1.12 8.49 -10.23
CA LEU A 32 -2.19 9.41 -10.63
C LEU A 32 -1.84 10.27 -11.87
N THR A 33 -0.56 10.54 -12.13
CA THR A 33 -0.09 11.28 -13.33
C THR A 33 -0.15 10.47 -14.62
N ASP A 34 -0.01 9.14 -14.53
CA ASP A 34 -0.09 8.21 -15.66
C ASP A 34 -1.54 7.84 -16.00
N ILE A 35 -2.47 8.24 -15.11
CA ILE A 35 -3.90 8.23 -15.37
C ILE A 35 -4.22 9.40 -16.32
N PRO A 36 -4.86 9.15 -17.48
CA PRO A 36 -5.41 10.21 -18.31
C PRO A 36 -6.27 11.16 -17.47
N SER A 37 -6.09 12.47 -17.62
CA SER A 37 -6.73 13.48 -16.75
C SER A 37 -8.25 13.30 -16.65
N ASP A 38 -8.90 12.91 -17.74
CA ASP A 38 -10.35 12.62 -17.80
C ASP A 38 -10.79 11.43 -16.93
N LYS A 39 -9.87 10.54 -16.54
CA LYS A 39 -10.14 9.39 -15.66
C LYS A 39 -9.76 9.64 -14.19
N ARG A 40 -8.96 10.66 -13.87
CA ARG A 40 -8.40 10.87 -12.52
C ARG A 40 -9.46 11.14 -11.46
N ALA A 41 -10.45 11.97 -11.76
CA ALA A 41 -11.53 12.27 -10.81
C ALA A 41 -12.32 11.01 -10.44
N ASN A 42 -12.60 10.14 -11.42
CA ASN A 42 -13.26 8.86 -11.19
C ASN A 42 -12.36 7.89 -10.42
N ALA A 43 -11.05 7.86 -10.69
CA ALA A 43 -10.11 7.03 -9.93
C ALA A 43 -10.06 7.46 -8.45
N LEU A 44 -10.00 8.77 -8.18
CA LEU A 44 -10.08 9.31 -6.82
C LEU A 44 -11.42 8.98 -6.16
N LEU A 45 -12.54 9.21 -6.84
CA LEU A 45 -13.87 8.88 -6.30
C LEU A 45 -14.05 7.38 -6.08
N ASN A 46 -13.51 6.53 -6.96
CA ASN A 46 -13.52 5.08 -6.79
C ASN A 46 -12.62 4.64 -5.64
N ASP A 47 -11.47 5.28 -5.42
CA ASP A 47 -10.63 5.06 -4.23
C ASP A 47 -11.35 5.50 -2.96
N PHE A 48 -12.04 6.64 -3.01
CA PHE A 48 -12.88 7.10 -1.92
C PHE A 48 -14.04 6.14 -1.70
N ASP A 49 -14.72 5.65 -2.72
CA ASP A 49 -15.76 4.63 -2.61
C ASP A 49 -15.20 3.28 -2.14
N ARG A 50 -13.98 2.89 -2.55
CA ARG A 50 -13.23 1.76 -1.97
C ARG A 50 -13.02 1.99 -0.47
N TRP A 51 -12.77 3.21 -0.04
CA TRP A 51 -12.64 3.56 1.38
C TRP A 51 -14.00 3.70 2.11
N ILE A 52 -15.05 4.13 1.41
CA ILE A 52 -16.33 4.60 1.97
C ILE A 52 -17.46 3.56 1.84
N SER A 53 -17.70 3.04 0.63
CA SER A 53 -18.84 2.21 0.22
C SER A 53 -18.76 0.73 0.62
N ARG A 54 -17.71 0.31 1.32
CA ARG A 54 -17.50 -1.08 1.76
C ARG A 54 -18.33 -1.41 3.02
N ARG A 55 -19.66 -1.46 2.84
CA ARG A 55 -20.63 -1.87 3.89
C ARG A 55 -20.20 -3.19 4.54
N PRO A 56 -20.36 -3.37 5.86
CA PRO A 56 -20.29 -4.70 6.44
C PRO A 56 -21.43 -5.52 5.82
N LEU A 57 -21.09 -6.49 4.96
CA LEU A 57 -22.01 -7.56 4.59
C LEU A 57 -22.19 -8.47 5.82
N LEU A 58 -22.99 -7.98 6.75
CA LEU A 58 -23.59 -8.74 7.84
C LEU A 58 -25.07 -8.34 7.92
N ASN A 59 -25.88 -8.86 7.00
CA ASN A 59 -26.95 -9.79 7.32
C ASN A 59 -27.67 -10.30 6.06
N GLU A 60 -28.18 -11.51 6.21
CA GLU A 60 -28.64 -12.46 5.21
C GLU A 60 -29.84 -12.01 4.36
N SER A 61 -30.00 -12.78 3.27
CA SER A 61 -31.22 -13.05 2.51
C SER A 61 -31.67 -12.02 1.47
N ASN A 62 -31.64 -12.48 0.22
CA ASN A 62 -32.51 -12.07 -0.88
C ASN A 62 -32.46 -10.60 -1.30
N ALA A 63 -31.41 -10.23 -2.02
CA ALA A 63 -31.52 -9.19 -3.04
C ALA A 63 -30.85 -9.70 -4.33
N PRO A 64 -31.58 -9.77 -5.46
CA PRO A 64 -31.03 -10.29 -6.70
C PRO A 64 -29.86 -9.40 -7.14
N LEU A 65 -28.71 -10.03 -7.34
CA LEU A 65 -27.53 -9.44 -7.96
C LEU A 65 -27.95 -8.85 -9.32
N GLN A 66 -28.15 -7.54 -9.37
CA GLN A 66 -28.25 -6.84 -10.64
C GLN A 66 -26.85 -6.85 -11.27
N LYS A 67 -26.69 -7.76 -12.22
CA LYS A 67 -25.59 -7.80 -13.18
C LYS A 67 -25.51 -6.42 -13.85
N ARG A 68 -24.49 -5.61 -13.53
CA ARG A 68 -24.11 -4.51 -14.41
C ARG A 68 -23.50 -5.15 -15.66
N GLY A 69 -24.10 -4.78 -16.79
CA GLY A 69 -23.95 -5.45 -18.08
C GLY A 69 -22.56 -5.31 -18.69
N ASP A 70 -22.37 -6.25 -19.61
CA ASP A 70 -21.48 -6.28 -20.77
C ASP A 70 -19.96 -6.25 -20.56
N SER A 71 -19.41 -7.43 -20.83
CA SER A 71 -18.11 -7.72 -21.43
C SER A 71 -17.43 -6.52 -22.09
N GLY A 72 -16.60 -5.83 -21.31
CA GLY A 72 -15.47 -5.05 -21.79
C GLY A 72 -14.23 -5.65 -21.13
N SER A 73 -13.26 -6.10 -21.91
CA SER A 73 -11.94 -6.50 -21.39
C SER A 73 -11.26 -5.26 -20.82
N ALA A 74 -11.34 -5.06 -19.50
CA ALA A 74 -10.59 -4.03 -18.81
C ALA A 74 -9.09 -4.28 -18.99
N SER A 75 -8.28 -3.30 -19.39
CA SER A 75 -6.83 -3.46 -19.57
C SER A 75 -6.08 -3.36 -18.23
N ILE A 76 -4.78 -3.69 -18.15
CA ILE A 76 -3.96 -3.32 -16.96
C ILE A 76 -3.94 -1.77 -16.81
N GLU A 77 -4.36 -1.04 -17.86
CA GLU A 77 -4.60 0.40 -17.81
C GLU A 77 -5.94 0.79 -17.17
N ASP A 78 -6.69 -0.12 -16.54
CA ASP A 78 -7.87 0.22 -15.71
C ASP A 78 -7.60 0.08 -14.19
N ALA A 79 -6.45 -0.52 -13.83
CA ALA A 79 -5.85 -0.56 -12.48
C ALA A 79 -5.19 0.77 -12.08
N LEU A 80 -5.78 1.88 -12.53
CA LEU A 80 -5.16 3.19 -12.56
C LEU A 80 -4.99 3.76 -11.15
N GLY A 81 -3.73 3.78 -10.69
CA GLY A 81 -3.30 4.46 -9.48
C GLY A 81 -3.00 3.56 -8.27
N ASP A 82 -2.86 2.25 -8.42
CA ASP A 82 -2.27 1.37 -7.39
C ASP A 82 -0.76 1.16 -7.65
N VAL A 83 0.06 1.01 -6.59
CA VAL A 83 1.47 0.56 -6.75
C VAL A 83 1.44 -0.94 -6.96
N ILE A 84 1.68 -1.40 -8.19
CA ILE A 84 1.55 -2.83 -8.55
C ILE A 84 2.94 -3.40 -8.72
N ILE A 85 3.17 -4.67 -8.40
CA ILE A 85 4.38 -5.38 -8.82
C ILE A 85 4.00 -6.76 -9.33
N ASP A 86 4.87 -7.33 -10.17
CA ASP A 86 4.77 -8.74 -10.53
C ASP A 86 5.56 -9.59 -9.52
N VAL A 87 4.87 -10.55 -8.92
CA VAL A 87 5.45 -11.56 -8.03
C VAL A 87 5.38 -12.93 -8.67
N LYS A 88 6.19 -13.86 -8.17
CA LYS A 88 6.09 -15.29 -8.51
C LYS A 88 5.71 -16.07 -7.27
N ILE A 89 4.68 -16.91 -7.38
CA ILE A 89 4.17 -17.73 -6.28
C ILE A 89 4.30 -19.20 -6.68
N GLY A 90 4.67 -20.04 -5.72
CA GLY A 90 4.77 -21.49 -5.89
C GLY A 90 6.02 -21.98 -6.60
N SER A 91 6.21 -23.30 -6.54
CA SER A 91 7.32 -24.01 -7.17
C SER A 91 7.36 -23.85 -8.70
N GLU A 92 6.20 -23.68 -9.30
CA GLU A 92 5.94 -23.38 -10.70
C GLU A 92 6.23 -21.92 -11.07
N LYS A 93 6.47 -21.06 -10.07
CA LYS A 93 6.74 -19.62 -10.22
C LYS A 93 5.62 -18.90 -10.98
N LYS A 94 4.37 -19.18 -10.62
CA LYS A 94 3.19 -18.55 -11.21
C LYS A 94 3.28 -17.03 -11.04
N LYS A 95 3.32 -16.33 -12.16
CA LYS A 95 3.36 -14.86 -12.18
C LYS A 95 1.99 -14.29 -11.78
N VAL A 96 1.97 -13.41 -10.78
CA VAL A 96 0.77 -12.74 -10.27
C VAL A 96 1.08 -11.25 -10.10
N SER A 97 0.26 -10.37 -10.66
CA SER A 97 0.36 -8.93 -10.41
C SER A 97 -0.37 -8.58 -9.11
N ILE A 98 0.30 -7.86 -8.20
CA ILE A 98 -0.16 -7.64 -6.82
C ILE A 98 0.00 -6.17 -6.42
N ILE A 99 -0.94 -5.61 -5.65
CA ILE A 99 -0.81 -4.26 -5.09
C ILE A 99 0.15 -4.28 -3.92
N VAL A 100 1.11 -3.36 -3.85
CA VAL A 100 1.97 -3.14 -2.69
C VAL A 100 1.28 -2.16 -1.75
N ASP A 101 0.86 -2.65 -0.59
CA ASP A 101 0.09 -1.89 0.39
C ASP A 101 0.82 -1.86 1.73
N ILE A 102 1.41 -0.72 2.06
CA ILE A 102 2.12 -0.50 3.33
C ILE A 102 1.18 -0.20 4.51
N GLY A 103 -0.11 0.05 4.26
CA GLY A 103 -1.17 0.14 5.27
C GLY A 103 -1.77 -1.23 5.63
N SER A 104 -1.48 -2.26 4.82
CA SER A 104 -1.98 -3.62 5.04
C SER A 104 -1.00 -4.54 5.78
N PRO A 105 -1.52 -5.38 6.70
CA PRO A 105 -0.70 -6.36 7.43
C PRO A 105 -0.42 -7.66 6.69
N SER A 106 -1.21 -7.98 5.68
CA SER A 106 -1.36 -9.35 5.19
C SER A 106 -1.24 -9.43 3.68
N THR A 107 -0.51 -10.44 3.21
CA THR A 107 -0.50 -10.81 1.80
C THR A 107 -1.67 -11.73 1.50
N ILE A 108 -2.48 -11.34 0.53
CA ILE A 108 -3.67 -12.09 0.12
C ILE A 108 -3.74 -12.21 -1.40
N VAL A 109 -4.18 -13.35 -1.90
CA VAL A 109 -4.18 -13.68 -3.32
C VAL A 109 -5.50 -14.35 -3.70
N LYS A 110 -6.11 -13.91 -4.80
CA LYS A 110 -7.31 -14.50 -5.40
C LYS A 110 -7.02 -15.92 -5.86
N ASP A 111 -7.88 -16.85 -5.50
CA ASP A 111 -7.79 -18.24 -5.97
C ASP A 111 -7.89 -18.36 -7.50
N SER A 112 -8.49 -17.40 -8.23
CA SER A 112 -8.46 -17.40 -9.70
C SER A 112 -7.09 -17.14 -10.32
N PHE A 113 -6.12 -16.62 -9.54
CA PHE A 113 -4.77 -16.29 -10.03
C PHE A 113 -3.73 -17.33 -9.64
N TYR A 114 -3.94 -18.01 -8.53
CA TYR A 114 -3.01 -19.01 -8.00
C TYR A 114 -3.79 -20.07 -7.21
N GLN A 115 -3.49 -21.32 -7.49
CA GLN A 115 -4.11 -22.50 -6.89
C GLN A 115 -3.03 -23.31 -6.17
N PRO A 116 -3.08 -23.42 -4.82
CA PRO A 116 -2.01 -24.07 -4.06
C PRO A 116 -1.74 -25.53 -4.46
N ASN A 117 -2.76 -26.25 -4.94
CA ASN A 117 -2.61 -27.65 -5.36
C ASN A 117 -1.81 -27.82 -6.67
N GLU A 118 -1.54 -26.74 -7.40
CA GLU A 118 -0.66 -26.74 -8.58
C GLU A 118 0.82 -26.56 -8.20
N SER A 119 1.10 -26.22 -6.94
CA SER A 119 2.45 -25.99 -6.42
C SER A 119 2.90 -27.12 -5.50
N SER A 120 4.07 -27.67 -5.78
CA SER A 120 4.72 -28.69 -4.94
C SER A 120 5.34 -28.15 -3.64
N SER A 121 5.50 -26.82 -3.52
CA SER A 121 6.02 -26.14 -2.32
C SER A 121 4.91 -25.56 -1.44
N ALA A 122 3.66 -25.62 -1.88
CA ALA A 122 2.52 -25.20 -1.07
C ALA A 122 2.31 -26.14 0.12
N SER A 123 2.03 -25.56 1.28
CA SER A 123 1.55 -26.31 2.44
C SER A 123 0.05 -26.59 2.33
N ASP A 124 -0.40 -27.61 3.06
CA ASP A 124 -1.80 -27.69 3.46
C ASP A 124 -2.23 -26.41 4.19
N PRO A 125 -3.55 -26.09 4.22
CA PRO A 125 -4.07 -24.98 5.00
C PRO A 125 -3.65 -25.07 6.48
N LEU A 126 -2.92 -24.06 6.95
CA LEU A 126 -2.42 -23.96 8.32
C LEU A 126 -3.47 -23.38 9.29
N GLY A 127 -4.53 -22.78 8.73
CA GLY A 127 -5.61 -22.15 9.47
C GLY A 127 -6.44 -21.26 8.56
N ALA A 128 -7.17 -20.31 9.15
CA ALA A 128 -7.89 -19.29 8.43
C ALA A 128 -7.26 -17.91 8.66
N PHE A 129 -7.19 -17.10 7.61
CA PHE A 129 -6.95 -15.67 7.77
C PHE A 129 -8.25 -14.93 8.03
N THR A 130 -8.15 -13.81 8.72
CA THR A 130 -9.23 -12.82 8.72
C THR A 130 -8.60 -11.45 8.66
N VAL A 131 -8.87 -10.73 7.58
CA VAL A 131 -8.50 -9.33 7.43
C VAL A 131 -9.75 -8.50 7.53
N SER A 132 -9.64 -7.35 8.20
CA SER A 132 -10.68 -6.34 8.23
C SER A 132 -10.02 -5.04 7.81
N TYR A 133 -10.53 -4.47 6.73
CA TYR A 133 -10.09 -3.18 6.25
C TYR A 133 -10.92 -2.09 6.92
N LEU A 134 -10.35 -0.89 7.07
CA LEU A 134 -11.04 0.26 7.66
C LEU A 134 -12.30 0.67 6.90
N SER A 135 -12.38 0.24 5.65
CA SER A 135 -13.54 0.36 4.80
C SER A 135 -14.78 -0.38 5.34
N GLY A 136 -14.56 -1.45 6.11
CA GLY A 136 -15.60 -2.35 6.65
C GLY A 136 -15.60 -3.73 5.99
N GLU A 137 -14.89 -3.90 4.87
CA GLU A 137 -14.72 -5.19 4.22
C GLU A 137 -13.93 -6.15 5.09
N LYS A 138 -14.44 -7.38 5.17
CA LYS A 138 -13.76 -8.48 5.83
C LYS A 138 -13.56 -9.59 4.82
N ALA A 139 -12.34 -10.07 4.69
CA ALA A 139 -12.09 -11.34 4.06
C ALA A 139 -11.70 -12.37 5.10
N ASN A 140 -12.09 -13.60 4.80
CA ASN A 140 -11.50 -14.78 5.40
C ASN A 140 -11.32 -15.82 4.31
N GLY A 141 -10.44 -16.77 4.59
CA GLY A 141 -10.13 -17.87 3.71
C GLY A 141 -9.01 -18.69 4.32
N PRO A 142 -8.57 -19.76 3.64
CA PRO A 142 -7.48 -20.56 4.13
C PRO A 142 -6.17 -19.75 4.09
N LEU A 143 -5.37 -19.92 5.13
CA LEU A 143 -3.99 -19.49 5.19
C LEU A 143 -3.11 -20.66 4.76
N ILE A 144 -2.34 -20.49 3.71
CA ILE A 144 -1.33 -21.44 3.27
C ILE A 144 0.05 -20.79 3.38
N THR A 145 1.09 -21.61 3.24
CA THR A 145 2.45 -21.12 2.99
C THR A 145 2.93 -21.65 1.66
N ASP A 146 3.65 -20.84 0.91
CA ASP A 146 4.32 -21.27 -0.31
C ASP A 146 5.54 -20.38 -0.59
N ASP A 147 6.37 -20.75 -1.56
CA ASP A 147 7.44 -19.92 -2.07
C ASP A 147 6.86 -18.65 -2.72
N PHE A 148 7.31 -17.49 -2.25
CA PHE A 148 6.87 -16.19 -2.73
C PHE A 148 8.09 -15.36 -3.13
N SER A 149 8.11 -14.86 -4.36
CA SER A 149 9.28 -14.17 -4.90
C SER A 149 8.95 -12.78 -5.45
N ILE A 150 9.83 -11.82 -5.15
CA ILE A 150 9.87 -10.51 -5.79
C ILE A 150 11.20 -10.39 -6.53
N GLY A 151 11.14 -10.35 -7.86
CA GLY A 151 12.33 -10.44 -8.69
C GLY A 151 13.08 -11.75 -8.42
N GLU A 152 14.33 -11.63 -7.96
CA GLU A 152 15.19 -12.77 -7.60
C GLU A 152 15.18 -13.10 -6.09
N LEU A 153 14.51 -12.29 -5.27
CA LEU A 153 14.37 -12.56 -3.84
C LEU A 153 13.25 -13.56 -3.60
N ILE A 154 13.58 -14.70 -2.99
CA ILE A 154 12.63 -15.79 -2.73
C ILE A 154 12.45 -15.95 -1.23
N ALA A 155 11.24 -15.73 -0.72
CA ALA A 155 10.83 -16.10 0.63
C ALA A 155 10.13 -17.47 0.57
N LYS A 156 10.77 -18.50 1.11
CA LYS A 156 10.20 -19.85 1.22
C LYS A 156 9.16 -19.92 2.32
N SER A 157 8.14 -20.76 2.13
CA SER A 157 7.07 -20.95 3.13
C SER A 157 6.46 -19.63 3.63
N PHE A 158 6.30 -18.67 2.72
CA PHE A 158 5.75 -17.36 3.01
C PHE A 158 4.22 -17.45 3.18
N PRO A 159 3.62 -16.85 4.24
CA PRO A 159 2.19 -16.94 4.48
C PRO A 159 1.37 -16.15 3.45
N ILE A 160 0.37 -16.81 2.87
CA ILE A 160 -0.54 -16.24 1.88
C ILE A 160 -1.99 -16.56 2.28
N GLY A 161 -2.82 -15.52 2.39
CA GLY A 161 -4.26 -15.68 2.55
C GLY A 161 -4.94 -15.89 1.20
N MET A 162 -5.64 -17.02 1.03
CA MET A 162 -6.35 -17.31 -0.22
C MET A 162 -7.75 -16.69 -0.25
N LEU A 163 -7.93 -15.65 -1.07
CA LEU A 163 -9.21 -15.01 -1.30
C LEU A 163 -10.08 -15.86 -2.22
N SER A 164 -11.26 -16.23 -1.73
CA SER A 164 -12.30 -16.82 -2.57
C SER A 164 -13.07 -15.75 -3.36
N LYS A 165 -13.76 -16.16 -4.43
CA LYS A 165 -14.57 -15.28 -5.29
C LYS A 165 -15.50 -14.33 -4.55
N LYS A 166 -16.06 -14.75 -3.40
CA LYS A 166 -16.92 -13.92 -2.53
C LYS A 166 -16.22 -12.64 -2.06
N TYR A 167 -14.89 -12.66 -1.93
CA TYR A 167 -14.08 -11.58 -1.37
C TYR A 167 -13.22 -10.87 -2.42
N TYR A 168 -13.44 -11.12 -3.72
CA TYR A 168 -12.67 -10.46 -4.76
C TYR A 168 -12.85 -8.94 -4.78
N SER A 169 -13.94 -8.40 -4.20
CA SER A 169 -14.15 -6.94 -4.11
C SER A 169 -13.07 -6.21 -3.30
N ILE A 170 -12.29 -6.92 -2.48
CA ILE A 170 -11.12 -6.37 -1.79
C ILE A 170 -10.07 -5.90 -2.79
N VAL A 171 -9.94 -6.62 -3.90
CA VAL A 171 -9.02 -6.36 -5.00
C VAL A 171 -9.85 -6.20 -6.27
N LEU A 172 -10.43 -5.01 -6.46
CA LEU A 172 -11.48 -4.75 -7.45
C LEU A 172 -11.08 -5.01 -8.92
N ASP A 173 -9.79 -4.94 -9.23
CA ASP A 173 -9.31 -5.14 -10.60
C ASP A 173 -9.15 -6.64 -10.91
N ASP A 174 -9.84 -7.11 -11.95
CA ASP A 174 -9.86 -8.51 -12.38
C ASP A 174 -8.54 -9.01 -12.97
N LYS A 175 -7.55 -8.13 -13.18
CA LYS A 175 -6.18 -8.41 -13.62
C LYS A 175 -5.17 -8.34 -12.49
N ILE A 176 -5.54 -7.74 -11.36
CA ILE A 176 -4.76 -7.79 -10.13
C ILE A 176 -5.17 -9.02 -9.32
N GLY A 177 -4.18 -9.84 -9.03
CA GLY A 177 -4.36 -11.10 -8.33
C GLY A 177 -4.33 -11.00 -6.81
N GLY A 178 -3.91 -9.88 -6.21
CA GLY A 178 -3.86 -9.78 -4.75
C GLY A 178 -3.34 -8.46 -4.17
N ILE A 179 -3.04 -8.49 -2.88
CA ILE A 179 -2.34 -7.43 -2.13
C ILE A 179 -1.13 -8.03 -1.41
N LEU A 180 0.02 -7.37 -1.49
CA LEU A 180 1.22 -7.58 -0.67
C LEU A 180 1.20 -6.58 0.49
N GLY A 181 0.96 -7.08 1.69
CA GLY A 181 1.03 -6.27 2.91
C GLY A 181 2.48 -6.00 3.33
N MET A 182 2.82 -4.73 3.55
CA MET A 182 4.17 -4.28 3.92
C MET A 182 4.22 -3.44 5.21
N MET A 183 3.12 -3.40 5.98
CA MET A 183 3.07 -2.74 7.29
C MET A 183 4.10 -3.34 8.27
N TYR A 184 4.53 -2.58 9.30
CA TYR A 184 5.46 -3.11 10.31
C TYR A 184 4.88 -4.33 11.04
N PRO A 185 5.69 -5.38 11.25
CA PRO A 185 5.27 -6.53 12.04
C PRO A 185 5.29 -6.17 13.54
N GLY A 186 4.15 -6.20 14.25
CA GLY A 186 4.20 -6.33 15.72
C GLY A 186 3.14 -5.67 16.61
N LEU A 187 2.34 -4.69 16.16
CA LEU A 187 1.30 -4.07 17.01
C LEU A 187 -0.10 -4.10 16.38
N ALA A 188 -0.20 -4.48 15.11
CA ALA A 188 -1.49 -4.79 14.53
C ALA A 188 -1.85 -6.13 15.16
N GLN A 189 -3.07 -6.27 15.64
CA GLN A 189 -3.65 -7.59 15.80
C GLN A 189 -3.75 -8.19 14.40
N ASN A 190 -2.63 -8.65 13.86
CA ASN A 190 -2.58 -9.71 12.90
C ASN A 190 -3.26 -10.86 13.64
N LYS A 191 -4.59 -10.95 13.52
CA LYS A 191 -5.40 -12.05 14.03
C LYS A 191 -5.15 -13.29 13.17
N TRP A 192 -3.88 -13.62 12.98
CA TRP A 192 -3.45 -14.97 12.70
C TRP A 192 -3.67 -15.72 14.01
N TYR A 193 -4.74 -16.51 14.04
CA TYR A 193 -5.23 -17.21 15.23
C TYR A 193 -4.09 -17.91 15.99
N ASN A 194 -4.07 -17.70 17.31
CA ASN A 194 -3.52 -18.47 18.44
C ASN A 194 -2.20 -19.27 18.35
N SER A 195 -1.50 -19.39 17.22
CA SER A 195 -0.22 -20.14 17.19
C SER A 195 0.61 -20.07 15.91
N LEU A 196 0.15 -19.61 14.74
CA LEU A 196 0.93 -19.72 13.49
C LEU A 196 0.59 -18.63 12.45
N PRO A 197 1.59 -18.06 11.72
CA PRO A 197 2.99 -17.85 12.06
C PRO A 197 3.19 -16.54 12.85
N LYS A 198 4.18 -16.52 13.76
CA LYS A 198 4.53 -15.34 14.59
C LYS A 198 5.11 -14.16 13.81
N LYS A 199 5.45 -14.34 12.52
CA LYS A 199 6.11 -13.36 11.64
C LYS A 199 5.54 -13.52 10.24
N THR A 200 4.90 -12.47 9.71
CA THR A 200 4.09 -12.55 8.49
C THR A 200 4.48 -11.56 7.40
N ASP A 201 5.48 -10.72 7.65
CA ASP A 201 5.95 -9.76 6.65
C ASP A 201 7.06 -10.36 5.78
N LEU A 202 7.12 -9.92 4.53
CA LEU A 202 8.07 -10.41 3.55
C LEU A 202 9.52 -10.10 3.95
N ILE A 203 9.77 -8.91 4.48
CA ILE A 203 11.12 -8.40 4.76
C ILE A 203 11.80 -9.23 5.85
N THR A 204 11.07 -9.55 6.92
CA THR A 204 11.56 -10.41 8.00
C THR A 204 11.74 -11.85 7.53
N ASN A 205 10.84 -12.37 6.67
CA ASN A 205 11.02 -13.71 6.09
C ASN A 205 12.31 -13.81 5.25
N LEU A 206 12.53 -12.85 4.35
CA LEU A 206 13.74 -12.79 3.52
C LEU A 206 15.01 -12.73 4.38
N ARG A 207 15.01 -11.89 5.44
CA ARG A 207 16.17 -11.76 6.33
C ARG A 207 16.42 -13.01 7.16
N ASP A 208 15.38 -13.61 7.76
CA ASP A 208 15.54 -14.81 8.59
C ASP A 208 16.03 -16.01 7.74
N GLN A 209 15.71 -16.01 6.45
CA GLN A 209 16.19 -16.99 5.47
C GLN A 209 17.55 -16.61 4.84
N ARG A 210 18.18 -15.53 5.30
CA ARG A 210 19.48 -15.01 4.82
C ARG A 210 19.50 -14.69 3.33
N VAL A 211 18.34 -14.32 2.78
CA VAL A 211 18.19 -13.87 1.39
C VAL A 211 18.64 -12.41 1.27
N ILE A 212 18.42 -11.62 2.33
CA ILE A 212 18.91 -10.26 2.52
C ILE A 212 19.58 -10.12 3.89
N ASP A 213 20.53 -9.20 4.01
CA ASP A 213 21.27 -8.98 5.27
C ASP A 213 20.52 -8.09 6.26
N ASN A 214 19.77 -7.09 5.77
CA ASN A 214 19.10 -6.11 6.62
C ASN A 214 17.58 -6.12 6.40
N ARG A 215 16.81 -5.86 7.46
CA ARG A 215 15.35 -5.72 7.37
C ARG A 215 14.96 -4.31 6.93
N LYS A 216 15.45 -3.90 5.78
CA LYS A 216 15.27 -2.55 5.22
C LYS A 216 14.50 -2.61 3.93
N TRP A 217 13.72 -1.57 3.67
CA TRP A 217 13.17 -1.31 2.36
C TRP A 217 13.00 0.18 2.12
N GLN A 218 12.93 0.57 0.84
CA GLN A 218 12.70 1.94 0.41
C GLN A 218 11.75 1.94 -0.78
N MET A 219 10.91 2.97 -0.84
CA MET A 219 9.97 3.15 -1.93
C MET A 219 10.05 4.56 -2.51
N THR A 220 9.97 4.61 -3.83
CA THR A 220 9.76 5.82 -4.63
C THR A 220 8.67 5.52 -5.64
N ILE A 221 7.61 6.33 -5.70
CA ILE A 221 6.43 6.07 -6.52
C ILE A 221 6.36 7.05 -7.69
N GLY A 222 5.85 6.60 -8.84
CA GLY A 222 5.68 7.36 -10.09
C GLY A 222 6.64 6.91 -11.18
N GLU A 223 6.78 7.70 -12.25
CA GLU A 223 7.62 7.35 -13.40
C GLU A 223 9.08 7.02 -13.02
N GLY A 224 9.55 5.81 -13.32
CA GLY A 224 10.88 5.34 -12.86
C GLY A 224 10.98 5.09 -11.36
N GLY A 225 9.83 4.90 -10.68
CA GLY A 225 9.73 4.51 -9.28
C GLY A 225 10.45 3.19 -8.98
N LYS A 226 10.78 2.97 -7.71
CA LYS A 226 11.57 1.83 -7.25
C LYS A 226 11.05 1.29 -5.93
N LEU A 227 11.06 -0.03 -5.80
CA LEU A 227 11.03 -0.72 -4.52
C LEU A 227 12.41 -1.36 -4.29
N ILE A 228 13.09 -0.93 -3.25
CA ILE A 228 14.39 -1.47 -2.84
C ILE A 228 14.17 -2.29 -1.57
N VAL A 229 14.76 -3.48 -1.52
CA VAL A 229 14.71 -4.38 -0.36
C VAL A 229 16.15 -4.73 0.04
N GLY A 230 16.46 -4.65 1.33
CA GLY A 230 17.78 -4.95 1.90
C GLY A 230 18.67 -3.73 2.20
N GLU A 231 18.49 -2.63 1.48
CA GLU A 231 19.26 -1.38 1.67
C GLU A 231 18.42 -0.12 1.41
N HIS A 232 19.04 1.04 1.62
CA HIS A 232 18.51 2.35 1.24
C HIS A 232 19.47 3.00 0.23
N ASP A 233 18.91 3.76 -0.70
CA ASP A 233 19.59 4.52 -1.73
C ASP A 233 19.25 6.01 -1.58
N ASP A 234 20.14 6.75 -0.92
CA ASP A 234 19.96 8.18 -0.66
C ASP A 234 19.93 9.00 -1.98
N SER A 235 20.43 8.46 -3.10
CA SER A 235 20.47 9.16 -4.40
C SER A 235 19.10 9.34 -5.06
N LEU A 236 18.08 8.62 -4.58
CA LEU A 236 16.68 8.75 -5.03
C LEU A 236 15.98 9.99 -4.45
N ALA A 237 16.61 10.68 -3.51
CA ALA A 237 16.10 11.90 -2.89
C ALA A 237 16.87 13.15 -3.37
N GLU A 238 16.16 14.25 -3.60
CA GLU A 238 16.80 15.56 -3.80
C GLU A 238 17.51 15.98 -2.51
N GLY A 239 18.83 16.18 -2.57
CA GLY A 239 19.62 16.53 -1.39
C GLY A 239 19.82 15.39 -0.38
N GLY A 240 19.39 14.17 -0.70
CA GLY A 240 19.50 13.00 0.17
C GLY A 240 18.30 12.79 1.10
N LEU A 241 18.32 11.68 1.83
CA LEU A 241 17.28 11.30 2.77
C LEU A 241 17.51 11.91 4.15
N THR A 242 16.45 12.45 4.76
CA THR A 242 16.46 12.95 6.14
C THR A 242 15.81 11.95 7.09
N GLU A 243 16.47 11.65 8.22
CA GLU A 243 15.89 10.79 9.26
C GLU A 243 14.90 11.58 10.13
N VAL A 244 13.68 11.08 10.26
CA VAL A 244 12.62 11.64 11.11
C VAL A 244 12.07 10.58 12.07
N PHE A 245 11.38 11.02 13.14
CA PHE A 245 10.70 10.10 14.04
C PHE A 245 9.49 9.46 13.34
N ASN A 246 9.37 8.13 13.42
CA ASN A 246 8.22 7.41 12.88
C ASN A 246 7.00 7.62 13.79
N ALA A 247 6.13 8.56 13.42
CA ALA A 247 4.94 8.86 14.20
C ALA A 247 3.84 7.80 14.03
N GLY A 248 3.81 7.10 12.89
CA GLY A 248 2.82 6.06 12.59
C GLY A 248 3.05 4.75 13.33
N ILE A 249 4.22 4.57 13.96
CA ILE A 249 4.60 3.29 14.59
C ILE A 249 3.67 2.86 15.72
N THR A 250 3.00 3.80 16.40
CA THR A 250 1.99 3.50 17.44
C THR A 250 0.82 2.67 16.89
N GLN A 251 0.63 2.72 15.57
CA GLN A 251 -0.36 1.95 14.81
C GLN A 251 0.31 1.03 13.77
N ASN A 252 1.63 0.81 13.84
CA ASN A 252 2.45 0.03 12.87
C ASN A 252 2.58 0.61 11.48
N HIS A 253 2.11 1.83 11.29
CA HIS A 253 2.23 2.48 10.00
C HIS A 253 3.62 3.11 9.87
N VAL A 254 4.00 3.33 8.62
CA VAL A 254 5.06 4.27 8.28
C VAL A 254 4.45 5.66 8.34
N GLY A 255 5.08 6.61 9.01
CA GLY A 255 4.52 7.95 9.09
C GLY A 255 5.40 8.95 9.82
N MET A 256 5.08 10.23 9.72
CA MET A 256 5.85 11.29 10.36
C MET A 256 4.94 12.34 10.99
N LYS A 257 5.49 13.12 11.93
CA LYS A 257 4.84 14.35 12.37
C LYS A 257 5.10 15.44 11.35
N GLY A 258 4.09 16.24 11.06
CA GLY A 258 4.17 17.30 10.07
C GLY A 258 3.15 18.40 10.25
N ARG A 259 3.02 19.25 9.23
CA ARG A 259 2.06 20.36 9.15
C ARG A 259 1.45 20.43 7.77
N PHE A 260 0.14 20.62 7.72
CA PHE A 260 -0.59 20.97 6.51
C PHE A 260 -0.77 22.49 6.46
N ASN A 261 -0.39 23.13 5.33
CA ASN A 261 -0.45 24.57 5.09
C ASN A 261 0.08 25.44 6.25
N GLY A 262 1.16 25.01 6.90
CA GLY A 262 1.77 25.73 8.04
C GLY A 262 0.96 25.72 9.33
N GLY A 263 -0.11 24.91 9.40
CA GLY A 263 -0.98 24.76 10.56
C GLY A 263 -0.29 24.14 11.78
N PHE A 264 -1.10 23.67 12.73
CA PHE A 264 -0.58 22.99 13.92
C PHE A 264 0.01 21.60 13.57
N PRO A 265 0.92 21.07 14.41
CA PRO A 265 1.50 19.75 14.18
C PRO A 265 0.45 18.64 14.17
N VAL A 266 0.54 17.76 13.18
CA VAL A 266 -0.35 16.60 12.97
C VAL A 266 0.49 15.35 12.67
N VAL A 267 -0.15 14.18 12.71
CA VAL A 267 0.46 12.91 12.29
C VAL A 267 0.06 12.60 10.85
N PHE A 268 1.03 12.20 10.04
CA PHE A 268 0.85 11.69 8.70
C PHE A 268 1.16 10.21 8.67
N HIS A 269 0.18 9.37 8.32
CA HIS A 269 0.37 7.95 8.02
C HIS A 269 0.55 7.79 6.52
N PHE A 270 1.53 7.03 6.08
CA PHE A 270 1.77 6.75 4.67
C PHE A 270 1.05 5.45 4.30
N ASP A 271 0.32 5.48 3.19
CA ASP A 271 -0.42 4.32 2.70
C ASP A 271 -0.44 4.26 1.18
N THR A 272 0.27 3.28 0.61
CA THR A 272 0.36 3.09 -0.84
C THR A 272 -0.85 2.38 -1.44
N GLY A 273 -1.68 1.73 -0.62
CA GLY A 273 -2.97 1.18 -1.02
C GLY A 273 -4.08 2.24 -1.17
N THR A 274 -3.74 3.51 -0.88
CA THR A 274 -4.64 4.67 -0.98
C THR A 274 -4.17 5.62 -2.08
N HIS A 275 -5.10 6.09 -2.91
CA HIS A 275 -4.81 7.03 -3.99
C HIS A 275 -4.82 8.47 -3.47
N GLY A 276 -5.87 8.85 -2.75
CA GLY A 276 -6.08 10.21 -2.25
C GLY A 276 -5.31 10.56 -0.97
N ILE A 277 -5.67 11.69 -0.38
CA ILE A 277 -5.31 12.10 0.97
C ILE A 277 -6.58 12.05 1.81
N ILE A 278 -6.55 11.30 2.91
CA ILE A 278 -7.72 11.11 3.76
C ILE A 278 -7.48 11.76 5.12
N THR A 279 -8.49 12.47 5.61
CA THR A 279 -8.52 13.01 6.97
C THR A 279 -9.93 12.81 7.54
N THR A 280 -10.16 13.13 8.82
CA THR A 280 -11.52 13.12 9.38
C THR A 280 -12.45 14.14 8.70
N THR A 281 -13.76 13.87 8.65
CA THR A 281 -14.76 14.83 8.14
C THR A 281 -14.65 16.19 8.83
N SER A 282 -14.45 16.24 10.14
CA SER A 282 -14.30 17.51 10.88
C SER A 282 -13.09 18.30 10.43
N ASN A 283 -11.95 17.64 10.22
CA ASN A 283 -10.73 18.32 9.77
C ASN A 283 -10.84 18.76 8.31
N ALA A 284 -11.42 17.92 7.44
CA ALA A 284 -11.69 18.26 6.05
C ALA A 284 -12.62 19.47 5.91
N ARG A 285 -13.71 19.59 6.70
CA ARG A 285 -14.57 20.79 6.67
C ARG A 285 -13.79 22.06 6.98
N LYS A 286 -12.91 22.00 7.99
CA LYS A 286 -12.04 23.12 8.33
C LYS A 286 -11.11 23.48 7.17
N ILE A 287 -10.40 22.48 6.63
CA ILE A 287 -9.49 22.67 5.50
C ILE A 287 -10.22 23.30 4.30
N PHE A 288 -11.36 22.74 3.90
CA PHE A 288 -12.14 23.22 2.76
C PHE A 288 -12.65 24.64 2.98
N SER A 289 -13.09 24.97 4.20
CA SER A 289 -13.45 26.34 4.57
C SER A 289 -12.25 27.29 4.45
N ASP A 290 -11.09 26.91 4.99
CA ASP A 290 -9.89 27.75 5.04
C ASP A 290 -9.34 28.06 3.64
N ILE A 291 -9.49 27.13 2.68
CA ILE A 291 -9.03 27.30 1.29
C ILE A 291 -10.14 27.75 0.32
N GLY A 292 -11.35 28.03 0.81
CA GLY A 292 -12.48 28.49 -0.01
C GLY A 292 -13.06 27.43 -0.95
N ALA A 293 -12.91 26.14 -0.65
CA ALA A 293 -13.48 25.04 -1.42
C ALA A 293 -14.98 24.84 -1.11
N GLU A 294 -15.75 24.48 -2.13
CA GLU A 294 -17.11 23.99 -1.95
C GLU A 294 -17.08 22.60 -1.33
N VAL A 295 -17.86 22.39 -0.27
CA VAL A 295 -18.01 21.08 0.38
C VAL A 295 -19.19 20.34 -0.21
N LYS A 296 -18.96 19.15 -0.74
CA LYS A 296 -20.02 18.24 -1.21
C LYS A 296 -20.00 16.96 -0.38
N GLU A 297 -21.16 16.57 0.14
CA GLU A 297 -21.35 15.25 0.75
C GLU A 297 -21.55 14.20 -0.33
N VAL A 298 -20.87 13.06 -0.21
CA VAL A 298 -20.89 11.99 -1.23
C VAL A 298 -21.55 10.71 -0.74
N ASP A 299 -21.29 10.31 0.51
CA ASP A 299 -21.96 9.17 1.15
C ASP A 299 -21.73 9.20 2.67
N SER A 300 -22.78 8.91 3.45
CA SER A 300 -22.71 8.53 4.86
C SER A 300 -21.79 9.41 5.74
N GLY A 301 -21.87 10.74 5.58
CA GLY A 301 -21.09 11.71 6.35
C GLY A 301 -19.66 11.97 5.84
N ASN A 302 -19.27 11.37 4.70
CA ASN A 302 -18.01 11.68 4.02
C ASN A 302 -18.17 12.86 3.07
N ILE A 303 -17.11 13.66 2.95
CA ILE A 303 -17.14 14.91 2.20
C ILE A 303 -15.94 15.04 1.28
N ILE A 304 -16.18 15.65 0.12
CA ILE A 304 -15.17 16.05 -0.85
C ILE A 304 -15.13 17.57 -0.97
N GLY A 305 -14.01 18.11 -1.43
CA GLY A 305 -13.82 19.53 -1.70
C GLY A 305 -13.70 19.81 -3.19
N LEU A 306 -14.42 20.82 -3.68
CA LEU A 306 -14.41 21.25 -5.08
C LEU A 306 -13.92 22.70 -5.18
N VAL A 307 -13.01 22.98 -6.12
CA VAL A 307 -12.42 24.31 -6.33
C VAL A 307 -12.53 24.75 -7.79
N ASP A 308 -12.32 26.05 -8.03
CA ASP A 308 -12.16 26.57 -9.39
C ASP A 308 -10.86 26.03 -10.00
N CYS A 309 -10.97 25.31 -11.12
CA CYS A 309 -9.83 24.76 -11.85
C CYS A 309 -8.86 25.84 -12.35
N LYS A 310 -9.30 27.09 -12.55
CA LYS A 310 -8.44 28.17 -13.01
C LYS A 310 -7.52 28.69 -11.91
N ASN A 311 -7.94 28.57 -10.65
CA ASN A 311 -7.24 29.09 -9.48
C ASN A 311 -7.20 28.04 -8.37
N PRO A 312 -6.53 26.90 -8.58
CA PRO A 312 -6.45 25.86 -7.55
C PRO A 312 -5.68 26.38 -6.33
N PRO A 313 -6.07 25.97 -5.09
CA PRO A 313 -5.37 26.37 -3.88
C PRO A 313 -4.01 25.68 -3.78
N THR A 314 -3.11 26.25 -2.99
CA THR A 314 -1.87 25.56 -2.57
C THR A 314 -2.19 24.55 -1.47
N LEU A 315 -1.75 23.31 -1.67
CA LEU A 315 -1.81 22.24 -0.68
C LEU A 315 -0.37 21.83 -0.34
N LYS A 316 0.10 22.23 0.83
CA LYS A 316 1.48 22.09 1.27
C LYS A 316 1.59 21.23 2.51
N PHE A 317 2.46 20.25 2.47
CA PHE A 317 2.76 19.33 3.56
C PHE A 317 4.23 19.48 3.92
N SER A 318 4.52 19.58 5.21
CA SER A 318 5.90 19.69 5.71
C SER A 318 6.11 18.77 6.89
N ASP A 319 7.33 18.34 7.14
CA ASP A 319 7.66 17.69 8.41
C ASP A 319 7.61 18.71 9.55
N ALA A 320 7.59 18.23 10.80
CA ALA A 320 7.42 19.11 11.96
C ALA A 320 8.54 20.13 12.15
N LEU A 321 9.74 19.87 11.59
CA LEU A 321 10.94 20.69 11.71
C LEU A 321 11.23 21.53 10.45
N GLY A 322 10.49 21.36 9.36
CA GLY A 322 10.65 22.12 8.11
C GLY A 322 11.83 21.68 7.24
N HIS A 323 12.37 20.47 7.46
CA HIS A 323 13.41 19.85 6.63
C HIS A 323 12.85 19.27 5.33
N LEU A 324 11.58 18.85 5.33
CA LEU A 324 10.87 18.35 4.16
C LEU A 324 9.65 19.24 3.92
N GLU A 325 9.48 19.68 2.69
CA GLU A 325 8.36 20.51 2.27
C GLU A 325 7.90 20.10 0.89
N VAL A 326 6.66 19.64 0.76
CA VAL A 326 6.07 19.17 -0.48
C VAL A 326 4.78 19.94 -0.73
N GLU A 327 4.74 20.66 -1.84
CA GLU A 327 3.51 21.23 -2.38
C GLU A 327 2.93 20.27 -3.42
N ILE A 328 1.64 19.97 -3.32
CA ILE A 328 0.94 19.22 -4.36
C ILE A 328 0.90 20.10 -5.62
N PRO A 329 1.46 19.64 -6.75
CA PRO A 329 1.47 20.41 -7.99
C PRO A 329 0.06 20.83 -8.42
N LYS A 330 -0.06 22.01 -9.02
CA LYS A 330 -1.38 22.55 -9.42
C LYS A 330 -2.04 21.68 -10.47
N GLU A 331 -1.26 21.14 -11.40
CA GLU A 331 -1.66 20.18 -12.42
C GLU A 331 -2.29 18.90 -11.87
N ASP A 332 -1.95 18.54 -10.63
CA ASP A 332 -2.51 17.38 -9.96
C ASP A 332 -3.87 17.65 -9.35
N ILE A 333 -4.19 18.93 -9.11
CA ILE A 333 -5.52 19.39 -8.72
C ILE A 333 -6.36 19.65 -9.98
N THR A 334 -5.80 20.36 -10.97
CA THR A 334 -6.53 20.72 -12.19
C THR A 334 -6.81 19.53 -13.09
N GLY A 335 -5.98 18.48 -13.03
CA GLY A 335 -6.22 17.21 -13.71
C GLY A 335 -7.40 16.40 -13.16
N ASN A 336 -8.01 16.78 -12.02
CA ASN A 336 -9.15 16.08 -11.43
C ASN A 336 -10.47 16.79 -11.75
N GLU A 337 -10.71 17.11 -13.02
CA GLU A 337 -11.93 17.79 -13.42
C GLU A 337 -13.18 16.92 -13.13
N TYR A 338 -14.14 17.51 -12.44
CA TYR A 338 -15.37 16.90 -11.97
C TYR A 338 -16.52 17.91 -12.08
N HIS A 339 -17.37 17.72 -13.10
CA HIS A 339 -18.53 18.58 -13.40
C HIS A 339 -18.18 20.09 -13.50
N GLY A 340 -17.09 20.44 -14.21
CA GLY A 340 -16.67 21.82 -14.43
C GLY A 340 -16.00 22.50 -13.23
N LYS A 341 -15.71 21.73 -12.16
CA LYS A 341 -14.84 22.11 -11.04
C LYS A 341 -13.71 21.10 -10.90
N CYS A 342 -12.74 21.40 -10.04
CA CYS A 342 -11.64 20.49 -9.78
C CYS A 342 -11.79 19.86 -8.41
N LEU A 343 -11.76 18.53 -8.39
CA LEU A 343 -11.82 17.73 -7.18
C LEU A 343 -10.47 17.82 -6.45
N LEU A 344 -10.50 18.28 -5.20
CA LEU A 344 -9.32 18.24 -4.36
C LEU A 344 -8.91 16.79 -4.08
N PRO A 345 -7.61 16.48 -4.02
CA PRO A 345 -7.13 15.15 -3.66
C PRO A 345 -7.32 14.82 -2.18
N ILE A 346 -7.98 15.70 -1.40
CA ILE A 346 -8.25 15.53 0.04
C ILE A 346 -9.71 15.14 0.23
N VAL A 347 -9.97 14.13 1.07
CA VAL A 347 -11.31 13.71 1.48
C VAL A 347 -11.46 13.64 2.98
N GLY A 348 -12.62 14.08 3.45
CA GLY A 348 -13.07 13.92 4.82
C GLY A 348 -13.84 12.62 4.96
N SER A 349 -13.31 11.68 5.75
CA SER A 349 -13.99 10.45 6.10
C SER A 349 -14.53 10.49 7.53
N PHE A 350 -15.78 10.06 7.71
CA PHE A 350 -16.38 9.95 9.04
C PHE A 350 -15.85 8.71 9.78
N LYS A 351 -15.85 7.55 9.10
CA LYS A 351 -15.45 6.25 9.69
C LYS A 351 -14.02 6.26 10.22
N ILE A 352 -13.08 6.93 9.53
CA ILE A 352 -11.67 6.94 9.94
C ILE A 352 -11.47 7.64 11.29
N GLY A 353 -12.34 8.60 11.63
CA GLY A 353 -12.30 9.34 12.89
C GLY A 353 -13.00 8.65 14.07
N ILE A 354 -13.78 7.60 13.84
CA ILE A 354 -14.51 6.89 14.91
C ILE A 354 -14.09 5.42 15.08
N HIS A 355 -13.61 4.78 14.01
CA HIS A 355 -13.27 3.35 13.98
C HIS A 355 -11.97 3.05 13.24
N GLY A 356 -11.27 4.06 12.70
CA GLY A 356 -10.07 3.88 11.89
C GLY A 356 -8.80 4.49 12.46
N ALA A 357 -7.78 4.59 11.60
CA ALA A 357 -6.43 5.02 11.95
C ALA A 357 -6.34 6.42 12.57
N LEU A 358 -7.38 7.25 12.42
CA LEU A 358 -7.41 8.63 12.91
C LEU A 358 -8.32 8.80 14.14
N MET A 359 -8.81 7.71 14.75
CA MET A 359 -9.69 7.77 15.93
C MET A 359 -9.09 8.58 17.08
N PHE A 360 -7.79 8.41 17.33
CA PHE A 360 -7.07 9.12 18.39
C PHE A 360 -6.27 10.32 17.85
N GLU A 361 -6.39 10.61 16.56
CA GLU A 361 -5.65 11.65 15.85
C GLU A 361 -6.61 12.40 14.92
N PRO A 362 -7.60 13.14 15.46
CA PRO A 362 -8.72 13.69 14.68
C PRO A 362 -8.30 14.71 13.62
N HIS A 363 -7.05 15.19 13.67
CA HIS A 363 -6.45 16.11 12.72
C HIS A 363 -5.33 15.47 11.87
N GLY A 364 -5.06 14.18 12.07
CA GLY A 364 -4.08 13.45 11.30
C GLY A 364 -4.54 13.20 9.86
N PHE A 365 -3.63 12.70 9.05
CA PHE A 365 -3.88 12.37 7.65
C PHE A 365 -3.37 10.97 7.33
N VAL A 366 -4.08 10.27 6.47
CA VAL A 366 -3.53 9.17 5.67
C VAL A 366 -3.13 9.77 4.32
N LEU A 367 -1.83 9.78 4.05
CA LEU A 367 -1.23 10.29 2.83
C LEU A 367 -1.05 9.13 1.86
N GLY A 368 -1.92 9.09 0.86
CA GLY A 368 -1.83 8.18 -0.26
C GLY A 368 -0.96 8.69 -1.39
N GLN A 369 -1.07 8.05 -2.54
CA GLN A 369 -0.21 8.31 -3.70
C GLN A 369 -0.25 9.75 -4.23
N SER A 370 -1.35 10.47 -4.04
CA SER A 370 -1.47 11.91 -4.33
C SER A 370 -0.36 12.72 -3.68
N PHE A 371 0.14 12.29 -2.52
CA PHE A 371 1.30 12.87 -1.84
C PHE A 371 2.55 12.01 -2.03
N LEU A 372 2.46 10.68 -1.84
CA LEU A 372 3.63 9.81 -1.74
C LEU A 372 4.49 9.76 -3.00
N ARG A 373 3.93 10.05 -4.18
CA ARG A 373 4.70 10.13 -5.43
C ARG A 373 5.69 11.30 -5.52
N HIS A 374 5.57 12.28 -4.62
CA HIS A 374 6.45 13.45 -4.56
C HIS A 374 7.59 13.26 -3.54
N ILE A 375 7.60 12.14 -2.82
CA ILE A 375 8.65 11.80 -1.87
C ILE A 375 9.27 10.45 -2.19
N THR A 376 10.45 10.22 -1.63
CA THR A 376 10.98 8.88 -1.39
C THR A 376 11.03 8.67 0.11
N PHE A 377 10.71 7.46 0.55
CA PHE A 377 10.74 7.11 1.97
C PHE A 377 11.33 5.73 2.16
N ALA A 378 12.07 5.58 3.26
CA ALA A 378 12.79 4.37 3.57
C ALA A 378 12.61 3.97 5.04
N VAL A 379 12.58 2.67 5.26
CA VAL A 379 12.19 2.03 6.50
C VAL A 379 13.26 1.03 6.90
N ASP A 380 13.56 0.99 8.20
CA ASP A 380 14.44 0.01 8.83
C ASP A 380 13.67 -0.66 9.97
N PHE A 381 13.30 -1.93 9.78
CA PHE A 381 12.56 -2.69 10.80
C PHE A 381 13.40 -2.98 12.05
N ASP A 382 14.73 -2.79 12.00
CA ASP A 382 15.60 -2.84 13.18
C ASP A 382 15.64 -1.50 13.92
N ARG A 383 15.17 -0.40 13.31
CA ARG A 383 15.01 0.94 13.91
C ARG A 383 13.59 1.51 13.70
N PRO A 384 12.52 0.84 14.18
CA PRO A 384 11.14 1.15 13.79
C PRO A 384 10.63 2.55 14.21
N PHE A 385 11.28 3.19 15.17
CA PHE A 385 10.99 4.57 15.60
C PHE A 385 11.59 5.64 14.69
N ARG A 386 12.32 5.24 13.63
CA ARG A 386 12.95 6.15 12.67
C ARG A 386 12.56 5.73 11.26
N ILE A 387 12.22 6.71 10.45
CA ILE A 387 12.11 6.54 9.00
C ILE A 387 12.97 7.60 8.33
N LYS A 388 13.35 7.33 7.09
CA LYS A 388 14.03 8.30 6.23
C LYS A 388 13.05 8.81 5.19
N VAL A 389 13.03 10.12 4.95
CA VAL A 389 12.17 10.76 3.96
C VAL A 389 12.95 11.84 3.21
N GLY A 390 12.62 12.04 1.94
CA GLY A 390 13.19 13.11 1.12
C GLY A 390 12.28 13.43 -0.06
N LYS A 391 12.45 14.61 -0.66
CA LYS A 391 11.77 14.91 -1.92
C LYS A 391 12.24 13.91 -2.97
N ARG A 392 11.32 13.35 -3.74
CA ARG A 392 11.70 12.46 -4.84
C ARG A 392 12.51 13.26 -5.85
N LYS A 393 13.65 12.71 -6.26
CA LYS A 393 14.43 13.26 -7.36
C LYS A 393 13.70 13.02 -8.69
N SER A 394 13.43 14.10 -9.41
CA SER A 394 12.99 13.99 -10.82
C SER A 394 14.13 13.41 -11.65
N ASN A 395 13.83 12.36 -12.44
CA ASN A 395 14.81 11.74 -13.34
C ASN A 395 15.12 12.61 -14.54
#